data_AF-A0A6P8RIF0-F1
#
_entry.id   AF-A0A6P8RIF0-F1
#
_cell.length_a   1.000
_cell.length_b   1.000
_cell.length_c   1.000
_cell.angle_alpha   90.00
_cell.angle_beta   90.00
_cell.angle_gamma   90.00
#
_symmetry.space_group_name_H-M   'P 1'
#
loop_
_entity.id
_entity.type
_entity.pdbx_description
1 polymer ?
#
loop_
_entity_poly.entity_id
_entity_poly.type
_entity_poly.pdbx_seq_one_letter_code
_entity_poly.pdbx_strand_id
1 'polypeptide(L)'
;MSVTALSSSSSPAYFSASLCRKERLAAEVILRVWISRRNRNLFKLLKHAARAAEYCVTYQILRLVSPLEAELIRDPSMQCKIRFRFAGEEFPPFIVFKIFHHTGGYGNKYINGKRALNPSSEAAADACRLMGYRVYYDQMIRDEVQHLKHKITDIIDVATMKDYMQYISHLDETPAYLGGRDNHWRKLSLENVPRTMIMYDIINYAESGKLSSQLKKELSFLLCLPHNEEVQRRQLSIVTQSRYPSANFF
;
A
#
# COMPACT_ATOMS: atom_id res chain seq x y z
N MET A 1 42.58 -30.02 73.87
CA MET A 1 42.96 -30.74 72.63
C MET A 1 41.69 -31.46 72.18
N SER A 2 40.98 -31.14 71.10
CA SER A 2 41.38 -30.60 69.79
C SER A 2 40.17 -29.95 69.09
N VAL A 3 40.35 -28.70 68.64
CA VAL A 3 40.08 -28.15 67.28
C VAL A 3 38.63 -28.10 66.70
N THR A 4 38.10 -26.85 66.71
CA THR A 4 37.32 -26.08 65.69
C THR A 4 36.04 -26.60 65.03
N ALA A 5 35.06 -25.69 64.89
CA ALA A 5 34.43 -25.39 63.60
C ALA A 5 33.85 -23.96 63.57
N LEU A 6 34.31 -23.16 62.59
CA LEU A 6 33.66 -21.92 62.14
C LEU A 6 32.36 -22.26 61.42
N SER A 7 31.31 -21.47 61.64
CA SER A 7 30.17 -21.38 60.72
C SER A 7 29.95 -19.93 60.31
N SER A 8 30.67 -19.51 59.28
CA SER A 8 30.40 -18.29 58.52
C SER A 8 29.20 -18.53 57.59
N SER A 9 28.05 -17.99 57.95
CA SER A 9 26.89 -17.86 57.07
C SER A 9 27.12 -16.76 56.05
N SER A 10 27.51 -17.13 54.82
CA SER A 10 27.51 -16.23 53.66
C SER A 10 26.21 -16.41 52.86
N SER A 11 25.45 -15.32 52.74
CA SER A 11 24.19 -15.20 52.03
C SER A 11 24.27 -15.56 50.53
N PRO A 12 23.17 -16.06 49.92
CA PRO A 12 23.10 -16.50 48.52
C PRO A 12 22.85 -15.35 47.51
N ALA A 13 23.31 -14.13 47.80
CA ALA A 13 22.87 -12.93 47.07
C ALA A 13 23.75 -12.53 45.87
N TYR A 14 24.85 -13.22 45.59
CA TYR A 14 25.83 -12.79 44.58
C TYR A 14 25.79 -13.57 43.26
N PHE A 15 24.90 -14.56 43.11
CA PHE A 15 24.91 -15.45 41.94
C PHE A 15 23.94 -15.08 40.80
N SER A 16 23.09 -14.05 40.93
CA SER A 16 22.05 -13.74 39.91
C SER A 16 22.25 -12.45 39.12
N ALA A 17 23.12 -11.53 39.55
CA ALA A 17 23.25 -10.21 38.91
C ALA A 17 24.18 -10.19 37.69
N SER A 18 24.98 -11.24 37.48
CA SER A 18 25.97 -11.34 36.41
C SER A 18 25.73 -12.50 35.44
N LEU A 19 24.50 -13.04 35.34
CA LEU A 19 24.07 -13.62 34.05
C LEU A 19 24.24 -12.51 33.01
N CYS A 20 25.25 -12.74 32.20
CA CYS A 20 26.32 -11.77 31.98
C CYS A 20 25.85 -10.69 31.02
N ARG A 21 26.39 -9.48 31.13
CA ARG A 21 26.21 -8.44 30.08
C ARG A 21 26.43 -9.02 28.68
N LYS A 22 27.35 -10.00 28.54
CA LYS A 22 27.60 -10.79 27.33
C LYS A 22 26.41 -11.65 26.88
N GLU A 23 25.69 -12.30 27.80
CA GLU A 23 24.49 -13.10 27.48
C GLU A 23 23.33 -12.21 27.04
N ARG A 24 23.13 -11.07 27.69
CA ARG A 24 22.13 -10.06 27.25
C ARG A 24 22.46 -9.52 25.86
N LEU A 25 23.72 -9.14 25.63
CA LEU A 25 24.18 -8.70 24.31
C LEU A 25 24.03 -9.80 23.26
N ALA A 26 24.33 -11.06 23.59
CA ALA A 26 24.14 -12.19 22.69
C ALA A 26 22.65 -12.40 22.36
N ALA A 27 21.76 -12.35 23.37
CA ALA A 27 20.32 -12.44 23.18
C ALA A 27 19.77 -11.30 22.31
N GLU A 28 20.24 -10.06 22.51
CA GLU A 28 19.88 -8.90 21.68
C GLU A 28 20.36 -9.05 20.23
N VAL A 29 21.56 -9.60 20.02
CA VAL A 29 22.07 -9.90 18.67
C VAL A 29 21.19 -10.96 18.00
N ILE A 30 20.90 -12.07 18.69
CA ILE A 30 20.05 -13.15 18.17
C ILE A 30 18.66 -12.60 17.82
N LEU A 31 18.05 -11.82 18.71
CA LEU A 31 16.74 -11.22 18.49
C LEU A 31 16.75 -10.28 17.28
N ARG A 32 17.74 -9.39 17.16
CA ARG A 32 17.87 -8.48 16.02
C ARG A 32 18.03 -9.23 14.70
N VAL A 33 18.87 -10.27 14.68
CA VAL A 33 19.07 -11.11 13.49
C VAL A 33 17.80 -11.86 13.13
N TRP A 34 17.09 -12.40 14.13
CA TRP A 34 15.83 -13.10 13.92
C TRP A 34 14.74 -12.16 13.36
N ILE A 35 14.56 -10.97 13.95
CA ILE A 35 13.62 -9.95 13.47
C ILE A 35 13.99 -9.54 12.05
N SER A 36 15.28 -9.28 11.77
CA SER A 36 15.74 -8.91 10.43
C SER A 36 15.45 -10.00 9.40
N ARG A 37 15.73 -11.27 9.73
CA ARG A 37 15.43 -12.41 8.86
C ARG A 37 13.93 -12.55 8.60
N ARG A 38 13.11 -12.44 9.65
CA ARG A 38 11.64 -12.47 9.54
C ARG A 38 11.13 -11.35 8.65
N ASN A 39 11.59 -10.11 8.87
CA ASN A 39 11.15 -8.94 8.11
C ASN A 39 11.59 -9.03 6.64
N ARG A 40 12.81 -9.48 6.36
CA ARG A 40 13.29 -9.73 4.99
C ARG A 40 12.44 -10.79 4.28
N ASN A 41 12.09 -11.86 4.98
CA ASN A 41 11.23 -12.92 4.42
C ASN A 41 9.82 -12.40 4.14
N LEU A 42 9.22 -11.67 5.08
CA LEU A 42 7.91 -11.05 4.88
C LEU A 42 7.92 -10.06 3.71
N PHE A 43 8.97 -9.24 3.60
CA PHE A 43 9.11 -8.31 2.48
C PHE A 43 9.22 -9.04 1.12
N LYS A 44 9.95 -10.17 1.06
CA LYS A 44 9.99 -11.01 -0.14
C LYS A 44 8.59 -11.50 -0.52
N LEU A 45 7.82 -12.02 0.45
CA LEU A 45 6.45 -12.47 0.22
C LEU A 45 5.56 -11.34 -0.28
N LEU A 46 5.61 -10.17 0.37
CA LEU A 46 4.87 -8.98 -0.05
C LEU A 46 5.27 -8.54 -1.47
N LYS A 47 6.56 -8.62 -1.82
CA LYS A 47 7.05 -8.34 -3.18
C LYS A 47 6.50 -9.32 -4.20
N HIS A 48 6.40 -10.60 -3.86
CA HIS A 48 5.75 -11.60 -4.73
C HIS A 48 4.26 -11.31 -4.87
N ALA A 49 3.57 -10.98 -3.77
CA ALA A 49 2.16 -10.60 -3.79
C ALA A 49 1.88 -9.37 -4.66
N ALA A 50 2.68 -8.30 -4.53
CA ALA A 50 2.53 -7.09 -5.33
C ALA A 50 2.79 -7.35 -6.83
N ARG A 51 3.81 -8.15 -7.16
CA ARG A 51 4.09 -8.54 -8.56
C ARG A 51 2.99 -9.43 -9.13
N ALA A 52 2.54 -10.42 -8.37
CA ALA A 52 1.40 -11.26 -8.73
C ALA A 52 0.15 -10.42 -9.01
N ALA A 53 -0.12 -9.43 -8.15
CA ALA A 53 -1.20 -8.48 -8.30
C ALA A 53 -1.13 -7.71 -9.63
N GLU A 54 0.06 -7.27 -10.03
CA GLU A 54 0.28 -6.46 -11.24
C GLU A 54 0.19 -7.27 -12.55
N TYR A 55 0.66 -8.52 -12.54
CA TYR A 55 0.83 -9.29 -13.78
C TYR A 55 -0.24 -10.36 -14.02
N CYS A 56 -0.88 -10.88 -12.97
CA CYS A 56 -1.68 -12.10 -13.10
C CYS A 56 -3.15 -11.90 -12.72
N VAL A 57 -3.44 -11.06 -11.73
CA VAL A 57 -4.77 -10.99 -11.10
C VAL A 57 -5.31 -9.56 -10.96
N THR A 58 -4.70 -8.61 -11.67
CA THR A 58 -5.05 -7.20 -11.73
C THR A 58 -6.55 -6.97 -11.88
N TYR A 59 -7.16 -7.61 -12.89
CA TYR A 59 -8.58 -7.51 -13.17
C TYR A 59 -9.45 -8.13 -12.06
N GLN A 60 -9.04 -9.29 -11.52
CA GLN A 60 -9.82 -9.98 -10.49
C GLN A 60 -9.86 -9.17 -9.18
N ILE A 61 -8.71 -8.60 -8.79
CA ILE A 61 -8.61 -7.71 -7.63
C ILE A 61 -9.49 -6.48 -7.83
N LEU A 62 -9.35 -5.80 -8.98
CA LEU A 62 -10.17 -4.61 -9.23
C LEU A 62 -11.66 -4.92 -9.28
N ARG A 63 -12.08 -6.05 -9.85
CA ARG A 63 -13.49 -6.42 -9.86
C ARG A 63 -14.09 -6.49 -8.45
N LEU A 64 -13.26 -6.77 -7.43
CA LEU A 64 -13.68 -6.74 -6.03
C LEU A 64 -13.59 -5.35 -5.38
N VAL A 65 -12.66 -4.48 -5.82
CA VAL A 65 -12.52 -3.12 -5.29
C VAL A 65 -13.51 -2.15 -5.94
N SER A 66 -13.54 -2.13 -7.27
CA SER A 66 -14.36 -1.27 -8.11
C SER A 66 -14.68 -2.00 -9.42
N PRO A 67 -15.86 -2.63 -9.53
CA PRO A 67 -16.27 -3.33 -10.75
C PRO A 67 -16.26 -2.43 -12.00
N LEU A 68 -16.67 -1.17 -11.85
CA LEU A 68 -16.72 -0.20 -12.94
C LEU A 68 -15.32 0.09 -13.51
N GLU A 69 -14.32 0.29 -12.65
CA GLU A 69 -12.94 0.50 -13.10
C GLU A 69 -12.31 -0.77 -13.69
N ALA A 70 -12.71 -1.94 -13.21
CA ALA A 70 -12.26 -3.20 -13.76
C ALA A 70 -12.69 -3.37 -15.22
N GLU A 71 -13.89 -2.92 -15.57
CA GLU A 71 -14.40 -2.91 -16.95
C GLU A 71 -13.58 -1.97 -17.85
N LEU A 72 -13.20 -0.80 -17.34
CA LEU A 72 -12.36 0.16 -18.09
C LEU A 72 -10.99 -0.41 -18.48
N ILE A 73 -10.44 -1.34 -17.69
CA ILE A 73 -9.16 -2.00 -18.01
C ILE A 73 -9.33 -3.11 -19.04
N ARG A 74 -10.52 -3.71 -19.12
CA ARG A 74 -10.82 -4.71 -20.14
C ARG A 74 -10.94 -4.08 -21.53
N ASP A 75 -11.33 -2.81 -21.59
CA ASP A 75 -11.40 -2.04 -22.83
C ASP A 75 -10.00 -1.74 -23.40
N PRO A 76 -9.62 -2.32 -24.56
CA PRO A 76 -8.32 -2.06 -25.17
C PRO A 76 -8.12 -0.61 -25.61
N SER A 77 -9.20 0.15 -25.83
CA SER A 77 -9.13 1.55 -26.28
C SER A 77 -8.65 2.50 -25.18
N MET A 78 -8.91 2.18 -23.91
CA MET A 78 -8.60 3.03 -22.76
C MET A 78 -7.12 2.96 -22.34
N GLN A 79 -6.40 1.92 -22.77
CA GLN A 79 -4.98 1.66 -22.48
C GLN A 79 -4.62 1.88 -21.00
N CYS A 80 -5.44 1.37 -20.09
CA CYS A 80 -5.24 1.51 -18.65
C CYS A 80 -4.18 0.52 -18.12
N LYS A 81 -3.29 1.00 -17.25
CA LYS A 81 -2.33 0.19 -16.50
C LYS A 81 -2.44 0.48 -15.01
N ILE A 82 -2.56 -0.57 -14.20
CA ILE A 82 -2.47 -0.46 -12.74
C ILE A 82 -1.02 -0.59 -12.32
N ARG A 83 -0.60 0.25 -11.37
CA ARG A 83 0.66 0.09 -10.68
C ARG A 83 0.42 -0.19 -9.21
N PHE A 84 1.11 -1.18 -8.68
CA PHE A 84 1.13 -1.48 -7.26
C PHE A 84 2.41 -0.93 -6.62
N ARG A 85 2.31 -0.44 -5.39
CA ARG A 85 3.43 0.07 -4.59
C ARG A 85 3.27 -0.33 -3.13
N PHE A 86 4.34 -0.19 -2.38
CA PHE A 86 4.31 -0.28 -0.93
C PHE A 86 4.10 1.11 -0.33
N ALA A 87 3.30 1.18 0.72
CA ALA A 87 3.08 2.35 1.54
C ALA A 87 3.08 1.96 3.03
N GLY A 88 3.10 2.97 3.90
CA GLY A 88 3.18 2.81 5.34
C GLY A 88 4.45 3.44 5.91
N GLU A 89 4.30 4.06 7.08
CA GLU A 89 5.40 4.69 7.83
C GLU A 89 6.22 3.66 8.61
N GLU A 90 5.57 2.55 8.99
CA GLU A 90 6.17 1.47 9.78
C GLU A 90 6.13 0.13 9.03
N PHE A 91 6.95 -0.82 9.50
CA PHE A 91 7.01 -2.18 8.96
C PHE A 91 6.01 -3.10 9.69
N PRO A 92 5.27 -3.99 8.99
CA PRO A 92 5.33 -4.25 7.56
C PRO A 92 4.55 -3.24 6.71
N PRO A 93 5.06 -2.90 5.51
CA PRO A 93 4.33 -2.01 4.61
C PRO A 93 3.08 -2.70 4.06
N PHE A 94 2.06 -1.90 3.75
CA PHE A 94 0.87 -2.36 3.04
C PHE A 94 0.96 -2.06 1.54
N ILE A 95 0.17 -2.79 0.75
CA ILE A 95 0.13 -2.60 -0.70
C ILE A 95 -0.89 -1.53 -1.03
N VAL A 96 -0.51 -0.58 -1.88
CA VAL A 96 -1.42 0.40 -2.49
C VAL A 96 -1.39 0.25 -4.00
N PHE A 97 -2.46 0.68 -4.66
CA PHE A 97 -2.56 0.67 -6.11
C PHE A 97 -3.10 1.99 -6.64
N LYS A 98 -2.79 2.27 -7.91
CA LYS A 98 -3.29 3.42 -8.65
C LYS A 98 -3.40 3.08 -10.13
N ILE A 99 -4.43 3.60 -10.77
CA ILE A 99 -4.72 3.37 -12.18
C ILE A 99 -4.11 4.52 -12.99
N PHE A 100 -3.37 4.17 -14.04
CA PHE A 100 -2.73 5.10 -14.95
C PHE A 100 -3.26 4.85 -16.37
N HIS A 101 -3.44 5.91 -17.14
CA HIS A 101 -3.64 5.78 -18.57
C HIS A 101 -2.29 5.79 -19.27
N HIS A 102 -2.05 4.80 -20.13
CA HIS A 102 -0.88 4.75 -20.99
C HIS A 102 -1.17 5.52 -22.27
N THR A 103 -0.70 6.77 -22.33
CA THR A 103 -1.09 7.69 -23.41
C THR A 103 -0.11 7.70 -24.59
N GLY A 104 0.72 6.66 -24.75
CA GLY A 104 1.64 6.54 -25.90
C GLY A 104 2.62 7.71 -26.08
N GLY A 105 2.85 8.52 -25.04
CA GLY A 105 3.70 9.72 -25.10
C GLY A 105 2.95 11.05 -25.21
N TYR A 106 1.64 11.05 -25.43
CA TYR A 106 0.81 12.26 -25.39
C TYR A 106 0.39 12.57 -23.94
N GLY A 107 0.35 13.84 -23.55
CA GLY A 107 -0.14 14.19 -22.20
C GLY A 107 -1.64 13.90 -22.06
N ASN A 108 -2.08 13.31 -20.94
CA ASN A 108 -3.51 13.23 -20.63
C ASN A 108 -4.06 14.64 -20.40
N LYS A 109 -5.00 15.09 -21.24
CA LYS A 109 -5.67 16.38 -21.06
C LYS A 109 -6.83 16.22 -20.08
N TYR A 110 -6.54 16.52 -18.81
CA TYR A 110 -7.57 16.58 -17.78
C TYR A 110 -8.40 17.87 -17.96
N ILE A 111 -9.72 17.70 -18.10
CA ILE A 111 -10.67 18.82 -18.17
C ILE A 111 -11.11 19.16 -16.74
N ASN A 112 -10.92 20.41 -16.35
CA ASN A 112 -11.35 20.92 -15.04
C ASN A 112 -12.17 22.19 -15.26
N GLY A 113 -13.37 22.24 -14.66
CA GLY A 113 -14.21 23.43 -14.66
C GLY A 113 -13.52 24.67 -14.12
N LYS A 114 -12.65 24.54 -13.10
CA LYS A 114 -11.88 25.67 -12.54
C LYS A 114 -10.96 26.33 -13.57
N ARG A 115 -10.37 25.55 -14.48
CA ARG A 115 -9.54 26.08 -15.58
C ARG A 115 -10.37 26.68 -16.71
N ALA A 116 -11.61 26.22 -16.88
CA ALA A 116 -12.49 26.67 -17.95
C ALA A 116 -13.30 27.93 -17.55
N LEU A 117 -13.66 28.07 -16.27
CA LEU A 117 -14.45 29.15 -15.72
C LEU A 117 -13.54 30.16 -15.02
N ASN A 118 -12.97 31.08 -15.80
CA ASN A 118 -12.26 32.22 -15.24
C ASN A 118 -13.28 33.13 -14.51
N PRO A 119 -13.01 33.63 -13.28
CA PRO A 119 -13.90 34.55 -12.58
C PRO A 119 -14.36 35.78 -13.40
N SER A 120 -13.57 36.23 -14.37
CA SER A 120 -13.91 37.35 -15.26
C SER A 120 -14.66 36.94 -16.54
N SER A 121 -14.96 35.65 -16.74
CA SER A 121 -15.64 35.15 -17.94
C SER A 121 -17.17 35.20 -17.82
N GLU A 122 -17.85 35.36 -18.95
CA GLU A 122 -19.32 35.23 -19.05
C GLU A 122 -19.81 33.87 -18.53
N ALA A 123 -19.01 32.81 -18.76
CA ALA A 123 -19.30 31.47 -18.27
C ALA A 123 -19.36 31.40 -16.73
N ALA A 124 -18.58 32.22 -16.00
CA ALA A 124 -18.67 32.29 -14.54
C ALA A 124 -19.95 33.01 -14.08
N ALA A 125 -20.37 34.07 -14.79
CA ALA A 125 -21.64 34.74 -14.53
C ALA A 125 -22.84 33.81 -14.79
N ASP A 126 -22.78 33.05 -15.88
CA ASP A 126 -23.79 32.03 -16.22
C ASP A 126 -23.82 30.90 -15.21
N ALA A 127 -22.66 30.40 -14.80
CA ALA A 127 -22.55 29.39 -13.75
C ALA A 127 -23.16 29.86 -12.43
N CYS A 128 -22.93 31.12 -12.04
CA CYS A 128 -23.56 31.73 -10.86
C CYS A 128 -25.08 31.83 -11.00
N ARG A 129 -25.58 32.24 -12.17
CA ARG A 129 -27.03 32.30 -12.45
C ARG A 129 -27.69 30.91 -12.43
N LEU A 130 -27.03 29.88 -12.98
CA LEU A 130 -27.55 28.52 -13.08
C LEU A 130 -27.52 27.77 -11.75
N MET A 131 -26.43 27.88 -10.98
CA MET A 131 -26.28 27.21 -9.69
C MET A 131 -27.02 27.92 -8.55
N GLY A 132 -27.25 29.23 -8.70
CA GLY A 132 -27.73 30.11 -7.66
C GLY A 132 -26.59 30.63 -6.77
N TYR A 133 -26.75 31.86 -6.29
CA TYR A 133 -25.71 32.60 -5.57
C TYR A 133 -25.10 31.83 -4.39
N ARG A 134 -25.93 31.18 -3.56
CA ARG A 134 -25.44 30.49 -2.35
C ARG A 134 -24.49 29.36 -2.69
N VAL A 135 -24.87 28.47 -3.60
CA VAL A 135 -24.06 27.31 -3.99
C VAL A 135 -22.76 27.76 -4.67
N TYR A 136 -22.87 28.77 -5.52
CA TYR A 136 -21.71 29.35 -6.20
C TYR A 136 -20.70 29.96 -5.22
N TYR A 137 -21.16 30.80 -4.28
CA TYR A 137 -20.29 31.40 -3.27
C TYR A 137 -19.71 30.35 -2.30
N ASP A 138 -20.50 29.36 -1.88
CA ASP A 138 -20.01 28.26 -1.05
C ASP A 138 -18.86 27.51 -1.75
N GLN A 139 -18.96 27.30 -3.07
CA GLN A 139 -17.88 26.68 -3.85
C GLN A 139 -16.64 27.57 -3.91
N MET A 140 -16.79 28.87 -4.18
CA MET A 140 -15.67 29.83 -4.17
C MET A 140 -14.96 29.89 -2.82
N ILE A 141 -15.72 29.93 -1.71
CA ILE A 141 -15.15 29.96 -0.36
C ILE A 141 -14.36 28.67 -0.09
N ARG A 142 -14.87 27.50 -0.50
CA ARG A 142 -14.15 26.23 -0.34
C ARG A 142 -12.85 26.22 -1.12
N ASP A 143 -12.85 26.76 -2.34
CA ASP A 143 -11.67 26.83 -3.19
C ASP A 143 -10.59 27.72 -2.54
N GLU A 144 -10.97 28.88 -2.00
CA GLU A 144 -10.07 29.77 -1.24
C GLU A 144 -9.52 29.08 0.02
N VAL A 145 -10.36 28.39 0.79
CA VAL A 145 -9.91 27.64 1.98
C VAL A 145 -8.92 26.53 1.60
N GLN A 146 -9.14 25.83 0.47
CA GLN A 146 -8.21 24.82 -0.03
C GLN A 146 -6.87 25.41 -0.44
N HIS A 147 -6.89 26.57 -1.12
CA HIS A 147 -5.70 27.30 -1.51
C HIS A 147 -4.89 27.75 -0.29
N LEU A 148 -5.54 28.31 0.73
CA LEU A 148 -4.87 28.69 1.99
C LEU A 148 -4.21 27.50 2.69
N LYS A 149 -4.81 26.31 2.60
CA LYS A 149 -4.29 25.09 3.24
C LYS A 149 -3.09 24.50 2.50
N HIS A 150 -3.13 24.43 1.17
CA HIS A 150 -2.12 23.69 0.37
C HIS A 150 -1.13 24.60 -0.38
N LYS A 151 -1.42 25.90 -0.50
CA LYS A 151 -0.66 26.96 -1.20
C LYS A 151 -0.46 26.76 -2.71
N ILE A 152 -0.42 25.52 -3.18
CA ILE A 152 -0.21 25.15 -4.58
C ILE A 152 -1.41 24.33 -5.03
N THR A 153 -2.48 25.03 -5.40
CA THR A 153 -3.75 24.41 -5.78
C THR A 153 -4.07 24.57 -7.25
N ASP A 154 -3.45 25.55 -7.92
CA ASP A 154 -3.62 25.82 -9.34
C ASP A 154 -2.31 25.83 -10.10
N ILE A 155 -2.41 25.72 -11.44
CA ILE A 155 -1.25 25.74 -12.32
C ILE A 155 -0.52 27.08 -12.30
N ILE A 156 -1.22 28.15 -11.91
CA ILE A 156 -0.67 29.51 -11.79
C ILE A 156 0.31 29.58 -10.61
N ASP A 157 0.11 28.75 -9.59
CA ASP A 157 0.95 28.71 -8.38
C ASP A 157 2.27 27.93 -8.61
N VAL A 158 2.38 27.24 -9.75
CA VAL A 158 3.51 26.35 -10.05
C VAL A 158 4.66 27.15 -10.64
N ALA A 159 5.69 27.41 -9.83
CA ALA A 159 6.94 28.03 -10.28
C ALA A 159 8.06 27.00 -10.53
N THR A 160 8.09 25.93 -9.76
CA THR A 160 9.16 24.91 -9.81
C THR A 160 8.62 23.51 -10.12
N MET A 161 9.54 22.59 -10.47
CA MET A 161 9.19 21.18 -10.65
C MET A 161 8.64 20.55 -9.36
N LYS A 162 9.10 20.99 -8.19
CA LYS A 162 8.58 20.53 -6.90
C LYS A 162 7.12 20.95 -6.71
N ASP A 163 6.82 22.20 -7.06
CA ASP A 163 5.46 22.74 -7.02
C ASP A 163 4.55 22.00 -7.99
N TYR A 164 5.06 21.66 -9.18
CA TYR A 164 4.34 20.84 -10.14
C TYR A 164 4.01 19.45 -9.57
N MET A 165 4.96 18.80 -8.89
CA MET A 165 4.70 17.51 -8.24
C MET A 165 3.66 17.62 -7.13
N GLN A 166 3.70 18.69 -6.34
CA GLN A 166 2.71 18.95 -5.29
C GLN A 166 1.31 19.22 -5.87
N TYR A 167 1.24 20.05 -6.91
CA TYR A 167 0.02 20.33 -7.65
C TYR A 167 -0.63 19.06 -8.22
N ILE A 168 0.17 18.19 -8.86
CA ILE A 168 -0.34 16.92 -9.40
C ILE A 168 -0.82 15.98 -8.29
N SER A 169 -0.10 15.89 -7.16
CA SER A 169 -0.56 15.10 -6.00
C SER A 169 -1.88 15.64 -5.45
N HIS A 170 -1.98 16.96 -5.28
CA HIS A 170 -3.19 17.61 -4.80
C HIS A 170 -4.38 17.37 -5.74
N LEU A 171 -4.18 17.47 -7.06
CA LEU A 171 -5.22 17.15 -8.04
C LEU A 171 -5.66 15.69 -7.94
N ASP A 172 -4.73 14.76 -7.76
CA ASP A 172 -5.04 13.33 -7.66
C ASP A 172 -5.77 12.98 -6.35
N GLU A 173 -5.49 13.69 -5.26
CA GLU A 173 -6.14 13.53 -3.95
C GLU A 173 -7.48 14.26 -3.83
N THR A 174 -7.69 15.31 -4.64
CA THR A 174 -8.92 16.09 -4.61
C THR A 174 -10.08 15.31 -5.25
N PRO A 175 -11.26 15.26 -4.61
CA PRO A 175 -12.43 14.58 -5.17
C PRO A 175 -12.92 15.18 -6.49
N ALA A 176 -13.58 14.34 -7.30
CA ALA A 176 -14.11 14.72 -8.61
C ALA A 176 -15.10 15.89 -8.56
N TYR A 177 -15.97 15.93 -7.55
CA TYR A 177 -16.96 16.99 -7.38
C TYR A 177 -16.35 18.37 -7.02
N LEU A 178 -15.07 18.40 -6.62
CA LEU A 178 -14.31 19.65 -6.37
C LEU A 178 -13.36 19.99 -7.53
N GLY A 179 -13.48 19.30 -8.66
CA GLY A 179 -12.63 19.50 -9.84
C GLY A 179 -11.30 18.75 -9.78
N GLY A 180 -11.10 17.87 -8.81
CA GLY A 180 -9.94 16.96 -8.74
C GLY A 180 -10.16 15.65 -9.50
N ARG A 181 -9.12 14.81 -9.59
CA ARG A 181 -9.16 13.57 -10.38
C ARG A 181 -9.69 12.38 -9.61
N ASP A 182 -9.78 12.47 -8.28
CA ASP A 182 -10.13 11.37 -7.39
C ASP A 182 -9.34 10.06 -7.67
N ASN A 183 -8.06 10.21 -8.04
CA ASN A 183 -7.18 9.10 -8.40
C ASN A 183 -6.02 9.01 -7.42
N HIS A 184 -6.35 8.89 -6.15
CA HIS A 184 -5.39 8.75 -5.07
C HIS A 184 -4.81 7.31 -5.02
N TRP A 185 -3.74 7.12 -4.24
CA TRP A 185 -3.23 5.79 -3.95
C TRP A 185 -4.20 5.06 -3.01
N ARG A 186 -4.81 3.97 -3.48
CA ARG A 186 -5.81 3.21 -2.72
C ARG A 186 -5.17 2.01 -2.03
N LYS A 187 -5.47 1.81 -0.74
CA LYS A 187 -5.01 0.64 0.01
C LYS A 187 -5.68 -0.62 -0.53
N LEU A 188 -4.88 -1.65 -0.79
CA LEU A 188 -5.38 -2.99 -1.07
C LEU A 188 -5.63 -3.72 0.25
N SER A 189 -6.89 -3.80 0.66
CA SER A 189 -7.29 -4.47 1.92
C SER A 189 -7.60 -5.95 1.68
N LEU A 190 -7.61 -6.74 2.76
CA LEU A 190 -7.96 -8.17 2.71
C LEU A 190 -9.35 -8.44 2.15
N GLU A 191 -10.30 -7.53 2.35
CA GLU A 191 -11.66 -7.61 1.80
C GLU A 191 -11.67 -7.64 0.27
N ASN A 192 -10.65 -7.03 -0.35
CA ASN A 192 -10.54 -6.88 -1.79
C ASN A 192 -9.79 -8.04 -2.46
N VAL A 193 -9.26 -8.99 -1.67
CA VAL A 193 -8.46 -10.11 -2.18
C VAL A 193 -9.22 -11.42 -1.94
N PRO A 194 -9.39 -12.27 -2.97
CA PRO A 194 -10.05 -13.55 -2.78
C PRO A 194 -9.35 -14.41 -1.73
N ARG A 195 -10.10 -14.88 -0.72
CA ARG A 195 -9.61 -15.80 0.33
C ARG A 195 -9.07 -17.12 -0.22
N THR A 196 -9.44 -17.47 -1.45
CA THR A 196 -9.00 -18.68 -2.15
C THR A 196 -7.54 -18.61 -2.64
N MET A 197 -6.91 -17.44 -2.59
CA MET A 197 -5.57 -17.21 -3.09
C MET A 197 -4.53 -17.11 -1.97
N ILE A 198 -3.32 -17.62 -2.21
CA ILE A 198 -2.19 -17.46 -1.27
C ILE A 198 -1.84 -15.98 -1.06
N MET A 199 -2.13 -15.12 -2.05
CA MET A 199 -2.01 -13.67 -1.88
C MET A 199 -2.75 -13.15 -0.63
N TYR A 200 -3.96 -13.66 -0.36
CA TYR A 200 -4.71 -13.31 0.86
C TYR A 200 -3.94 -13.72 2.10
N ASP A 201 -3.40 -14.95 2.14
CA ASP A 201 -2.63 -15.46 3.26
C ASP A 201 -1.35 -14.64 3.53
N ILE A 202 -0.70 -14.15 2.47
CA ILE A 202 0.50 -13.30 2.59
C ILE A 202 0.13 -11.94 3.21
N ILE A 203 -0.93 -11.29 2.72
CA ILE A 203 -1.39 -10.01 3.25
C ILE A 203 -1.87 -10.18 4.70
N ASN A 204 -2.60 -11.26 4.98
CA ASN A 204 -3.07 -11.57 6.32
C ASN A 204 -1.92 -11.84 7.28
N TYR A 205 -0.85 -12.51 6.81
CA TYR A 205 0.37 -12.66 7.61
C TYR A 205 1.06 -11.33 7.89
N ALA A 206 1.02 -10.37 6.95
CA ALA A 206 1.55 -9.03 7.18
C ALA A 206 0.74 -8.26 8.22
N GLU A 207 -0.60 -8.30 8.17
CA GLU A 207 -1.47 -7.56 9.09
C GLU A 207 -1.59 -8.22 10.47
N SER A 208 -1.69 -9.56 10.52
CA SER A 208 -1.96 -10.29 11.77
C SER A 208 -0.72 -10.94 12.41
N GLY A 209 0.38 -11.07 11.68
CA GLY A 209 1.56 -11.84 12.10
C GLY A 209 1.35 -13.36 12.17
N LYS A 210 0.17 -13.88 11.79
CA LYS A 210 -0.17 -15.30 11.86
C LYS A 210 0.05 -15.99 10.52
N LEU A 211 0.80 -17.08 10.52
CA LEU A 211 1.09 -17.83 9.30
C LEU A 211 0.04 -18.93 9.06
N SER A 212 -0.70 -18.81 7.94
CA SER A 212 -1.64 -19.83 7.46
C SER A 212 -0.94 -21.18 7.24
N SER A 213 -1.64 -22.29 7.51
CA SER A 213 -1.13 -23.64 7.24
C SER A 213 -0.78 -23.85 5.77
N GLN A 214 -1.47 -23.14 4.87
CA GLN A 214 -1.23 -23.19 3.44
C GLN A 214 0.04 -22.42 3.06
N LEU A 215 0.20 -21.21 3.60
CA LEU A 215 1.43 -20.44 3.44
C LEU A 215 2.63 -21.19 4.01
N LYS A 216 2.49 -21.95 5.11
CA LYS A 216 3.57 -22.78 5.68
C LYS A 216 4.12 -23.78 4.66
N LYS A 217 3.25 -24.42 3.87
CA LYS A 217 3.63 -25.45 2.89
C LYS A 217 4.46 -24.87 1.75
N GLU A 218 4.04 -23.73 1.23
CA GLU A 218 4.69 -23.07 0.08
C GLU A 218 5.83 -22.11 0.49
N LEU A 219 6.01 -21.86 1.80
CA LEU A 219 6.93 -20.84 2.30
C LEU A 219 8.37 -21.06 1.84
N SER A 220 8.84 -22.30 1.89
CA SER A 220 10.20 -22.66 1.49
C SER A 220 10.44 -22.34 0.01
N PHE A 221 9.47 -22.64 -0.86
CA PHE A 221 9.55 -22.38 -2.29
C PHE A 221 9.43 -20.89 -2.61
N LEU A 222 8.53 -20.15 -1.95
CA LEU A 222 8.33 -18.71 -2.17
C LEU A 222 9.51 -17.86 -1.66
N LEU A 223 10.27 -18.33 -0.67
CA LEU A 223 11.43 -17.61 -0.14
C LEU A 223 12.74 -17.94 -0.87
N CYS A 224 12.75 -18.99 -1.69
CA CYS A 224 13.89 -19.39 -2.50
C CYS A 224 14.24 -18.32 -3.52
N LEU A 225 15.53 -18.07 -3.72
CA LEU A 225 16.00 -17.15 -4.75
C LEU A 225 15.69 -17.77 -6.12
N PRO A 226 14.99 -17.09 -7.03
CA PRO A 226 14.75 -17.63 -8.36
C PRO A 226 16.08 -17.63 -9.13
N HIS A 227 16.57 -18.83 -9.47
CA HIS A 227 17.77 -19.00 -10.30
C HIS A 227 17.40 -18.88 -11.79
N ASN A 228 16.18 -19.26 -12.16
CA ASN A 228 15.65 -19.26 -13.52
C ASN A 228 14.32 -18.50 -13.61
N GLU A 229 13.99 -18.02 -14.81
CA GLU A 229 12.74 -17.30 -15.10
C GLU A 229 11.50 -18.19 -14.91
N GLU A 230 11.61 -19.50 -15.17
CA GLU A 230 10.55 -20.48 -14.94
C GLU A 230 10.18 -20.62 -13.45
N VAL A 231 11.18 -20.61 -12.57
CA VAL A 231 10.96 -20.66 -11.12
C VAL A 231 10.22 -19.40 -10.67
N GLN A 232 10.60 -18.24 -11.21
CA GLN A 232 9.90 -16.99 -10.94
C GLN A 232 8.45 -17.02 -11.43
N ARG A 233 8.19 -17.52 -12.65
CA ARG A 233 6.82 -17.70 -13.18
C ARG A 233 6.00 -18.66 -12.30
N ARG A 234 6.60 -19.76 -11.83
CA ARG A 234 5.94 -20.72 -10.94
C ARG A 234 5.62 -20.12 -9.58
N GLN A 235 6.54 -19.34 -8.99
CA GLN A 235 6.28 -18.60 -7.74
C GLN A 235 5.11 -17.63 -7.90
N LEU A 236 5.04 -16.89 -9.02
CA LEU A 236 3.91 -16.01 -9.32
C LEU A 236 2.59 -16.77 -9.52
N SER A 237 2.64 -17.91 -10.20
CA SER A 237 1.47 -18.77 -10.40
C SER A 237 0.92 -19.28 -9.07
N ILE A 238 1.78 -19.74 -8.16
CA ILE A 238 1.37 -20.23 -6.83
C ILE A 238 0.65 -19.14 -6.01
N VAL A 239 1.13 -17.90 -6.08
CA VAL A 239 0.49 -16.77 -5.37
C VAL A 239 -0.90 -16.46 -5.92
N THR A 240 -1.12 -16.73 -7.22
CA THR A 240 -2.27 -16.24 -8.00
C THR A 240 -3.33 -17.29 -8.28
N GLN A 241 -2.98 -18.58 -8.20
CA GLN A 241 -3.91 -19.67 -8.41
C GLN A 241 -5.06 -19.60 -7.39
N SER A 242 -6.27 -19.29 -7.90
CA SER A 242 -7.50 -19.43 -7.14
C SER A 242 -7.78 -20.91 -6.95
N ARG A 243 -7.85 -21.35 -5.70
CA ARG A 243 -8.21 -22.73 -5.38
C ARG A 243 -9.71 -22.89 -5.48
N TYR A 244 -10.17 -23.89 -6.22
CA TYR A 244 -11.53 -24.36 -6.10
C TYR A 244 -11.73 -24.85 -4.66
N PRO A 245 -12.83 -24.51 -3.98
CA PRO A 245 -13.18 -25.25 -2.78
C PRO A 245 -13.25 -26.72 -3.19
N SER A 246 -12.52 -27.58 -2.48
CA SER A 246 -12.80 -29.01 -2.53
C SER A 246 -14.30 -29.11 -2.33
N ALA A 247 -15.02 -29.62 -3.32
CA ALA A 247 -16.40 -30.02 -3.13
C ALA A 247 -16.34 -31.08 -2.02
N ASN A 248 -16.57 -30.66 -0.78
CA ASN A 248 -16.82 -31.58 0.29
C ASN A 248 -18.16 -32.20 -0.04
N PHE A 249 -18.07 -33.43 -0.53
CA PHE A 249 -19.17 -34.36 -0.69
C PHE A 249 -20.10 -34.28 0.52
N PHE A 250 -21.39 -34.08 0.23
CA PHE A 250 -22.48 -34.32 1.19
C PHE A 250 -22.45 -35.78 1.66
#